data_AF-A0A921NXE6-F1
#
_entry.id   AF-A0A921NXE6-F1
#
_cell.length_a   1.000
_cell.length_b   1.000
_cell.length_c   1.000
_cell.angle_alpha   90.00
_cell.angle_beta   90.00
_cell.angle_gamma   90.00
#
_symmetry.space_group_name_H-M   'P 1'
#
loop_
_entity.id
_entity.type
_entity.pdbx_description
1 polymer ?
#
loop_
_entity_poly.entity_id
_entity_poly.type
_entity_poly.pdbx_seq_one_letter_code
_entity_poly.pdbx_strand_id
1 'polypeptide(L)'
;MSRIAFPALLAAALFGAFPHVAGAATTDYAGDAPEHVWNCIPFSCPGRFGDHMGFVYSDILPLDLRAGDVIAFDMARVNDMPIDLILSLGSGDDFVTVARTDKGILGDTVIGNYDVTFTLTESFSFAGGELIVDFATTALSATDTNYEAGLVGSASNPHAVRRYFSGMRPGDMTHSDTAANANMRIDQAAPLAGIAPVPLPAGLPLLGGGLFALSFLRRLARRG
;
A
#
# COMPACT_ATOMS: atom_id res chain seq x y z
N MET A 1 51.92 2.47 -44.33
CA MET A 1 50.56 2.90 -44.73
C MET A 1 49.76 3.14 -43.46
N SER A 2 49.00 4.24 -43.47
CA SER A 2 48.59 5.04 -42.31
C SER A 2 47.55 4.37 -41.40
N ARG A 3 47.67 4.62 -40.08
CA ARG A 3 46.69 4.29 -39.04
C ARG A 3 45.59 5.36 -39.03
N ILE A 4 44.33 4.97 -39.00
CA ILE A 4 43.21 5.86 -38.68
C ILE A 4 42.50 5.28 -37.45
N ALA A 5 42.69 5.95 -36.31
CA ALA A 5 41.97 5.69 -35.08
C ALA A 5 40.74 6.62 -35.03
N PHE A 6 39.55 6.04 -34.85
CA PHE A 6 38.34 6.78 -34.51
C PHE A 6 38.21 6.89 -32.99
N PRO A 7 38.00 8.08 -32.41
CA PRO A 7 37.65 8.20 -31.01
C PRO A 7 36.16 7.92 -30.81
N ALA A 8 35.86 7.00 -29.89
CA ALA A 8 34.50 6.78 -29.40
C ALA A 8 34.10 7.94 -28.48
N LEU A 9 33.07 8.68 -28.87
CA LEU A 9 32.49 9.75 -28.07
C LEU A 9 31.55 9.11 -27.02
N LEU A 10 31.97 9.12 -25.75
CA LEU A 10 31.14 8.69 -24.63
C LEU A 10 30.16 9.81 -24.28
N ALA A 11 28.93 9.74 -24.77
CA ALA A 11 27.85 10.65 -24.36
C ALA A 11 27.25 10.17 -23.04
N ALA A 12 27.72 10.72 -21.93
CA ALA A 12 27.08 10.55 -20.62
C ALA A 12 25.78 11.38 -20.59
N ALA A 13 24.64 10.72 -20.78
CA ALA A 13 23.33 11.33 -20.59
C ALA A 13 23.09 11.53 -19.09
N LEU A 14 23.35 12.74 -18.59
CA LEU A 14 22.82 13.20 -17.31
C LEU A 14 21.30 13.38 -17.46
N PHE A 15 20.54 12.32 -17.18
CA PHE A 15 19.12 12.46 -16.88
C PHE A 15 19.01 13.12 -15.51
N GLY A 16 18.70 14.42 -15.50
CA GLY A 16 18.30 15.12 -14.29
C GLY A 16 17.02 14.49 -13.75
N ALA A 17 17.14 13.74 -12.65
CA ALA A 17 15.98 13.29 -11.88
C ALA A 17 15.34 14.53 -11.25
N PHE A 18 14.28 15.04 -11.87
CA PHE A 18 13.41 16.00 -11.20
C PHE A 18 12.69 15.26 -10.08
N PRO A 19 12.75 15.73 -8.82
CA PRO A 19 11.97 15.13 -7.76
C PRO A 19 10.49 15.35 -8.08
N HIS A 20 9.80 14.28 -8.47
CA HIS A 20 8.35 14.28 -8.46
C HIS A 20 7.92 14.31 -6.99
N VAL A 21 7.35 15.44 -6.56
CA VAL A 21 6.54 15.46 -5.35
C VAL A 21 5.27 14.72 -5.73
N ALA A 22 5.22 13.42 -5.42
CA ALA A 22 4.00 12.64 -5.59
C ALA A 22 2.89 13.31 -4.78
N GLY A 23 1.73 13.56 -5.40
CA GLY A 23 0.53 13.97 -4.66
C GLY A 23 -0.14 12.76 -4.03
N ALA A 24 -1.21 12.99 -3.26
CA ALA A 24 -2.13 11.90 -2.94
C ALA A 24 -2.70 11.34 -4.26
N ALA A 25 -2.83 10.02 -4.34
CA ALA A 25 -3.30 9.34 -5.54
C ALA A 25 -4.29 8.25 -5.15
N THR A 26 -5.43 8.21 -5.84
CA THR A 26 -6.42 7.14 -5.73
C THR A 26 -6.41 6.34 -7.03
N THR A 27 -6.33 5.02 -6.93
CA THR A 27 -6.41 4.11 -8.07
C THR A 27 -7.45 3.04 -7.79
N ASP A 28 -8.42 2.92 -8.69
CA ASP A 28 -9.49 1.94 -8.62
C ASP A 28 -9.20 0.77 -9.57
N TYR A 29 -9.24 -0.44 -9.03
CA TYR A 29 -9.13 -1.72 -9.75
C TYR A 29 -10.50 -2.43 -9.68
N ALA A 30 -11.46 -1.89 -10.43
CA ALA A 30 -12.84 -2.33 -10.46
C ALA A 30 -13.25 -2.87 -11.85
N GLY A 31 -14.34 -3.67 -11.89
CA GLY A 31 -14.92 -4.14 -13.15
C GLY A 31 -15.85 -3.15 -13.85
N ASP A 32 -15.99 -3.28 -15.17
CA ASP A 32 -16.79 -2.38 -16.02
C ASP A 32 -18.30 -2.71 -16.04
N ALA A 33 -18.70 -3.88 -15.53
CA ALA A 33 -20.05 -4.45 -15.66
C ALA A 33 -20.81 -4.45 -14.31
N PRO A 34 -22.16 -4.58 -14.30
CA PRO A 34 -22.95 -4.28 -13.12
C PRO A 34 -22.46 -5.10 -11.94
N GLU A 35 -22.16 -4.40 -10.86
CA GLU A 35 -21.58 -4.99 -9.69
C GLU A 35 -22.53 -6.02 -9.09
N HIS A 36 -21.99 -7.18 -8.78
CA HIS A 36 -22.76 -8.27 -8.21
C HIS A 36 -22.45 -8.40 -6.73
N VAL A 37 -23.52 -8.38 -5.92
CA VAL A 37 -23.48 -8.56 -4.47
C VAL A 37 -23.93 -9.98 -4.17
N TRP A 38 -22.99 -10.92 -4.08
CA TRP A 38 -23.36 -12.35 -4.02
C TRP A 38 -22.38 -13.27 -3.30
N ASN A 39 -21.34 -12.72 -2.66
CA ASN A 39 -20.29 -13.51 -2.04
C ASN A 39 -19.90 -12.99 -0.64
N CYS A 40 -19.58 -13.92 0.26
CA CYS A 40 -19.16 -13.62 1.63
C CYS A 40 -17.63 -13.63 1.82
N ILE A 41 -16.87 -14.29 0.95
CA ILE A 41 -15.41 -14.42 1.11
C ILE A 41 -14.71 -13.12 0.69
N PRO A 42 -13.79 -12.55 1.46
CA PRO A 42 -13.32 -13.01 2.78
C PRO A 42 -14.01 -12.32 3.97
N PHE A 43 -14.82 -11.29 3.72
CA PHE A 43 -15.26 -10.32 4.73
C PHE A 43 -16.42 -10.80 5.63
N SER A 44 -17.39 -11.51 5.07
CA SER A 44 -18.63 -11.93 5.76
C SER A 44 -18.69 -13.43 6.05
N CYS A 45 -17.58 -14.14 5.93
CA CYS A 45 -17.48 -15.54 6.36
C CYS A 45 -16.05 -15.96 6.73
N PRO A 46 -15.33 -15.13 7.52
CA PRO A 46 -13.95 -15.43 7.89
C PRO A 46 -13.87 -16.77 8.63
N GLY A 47 -12.88 -17.58 8.28
CA GLY A 47 -12.54 -18.83 8.99
C GLY A 47 -13.30 -20.06 8.54
N ARG A 48 -14.44 -19.90 7.87
CA ARG A 48 -15.17 -21.05 7.30
C ARG A 48 -14.46 -21.64 6.10
N PHE A 49 -13.92 -20.79 5.24
CA PHE A 49 -13.18 -21.18 4.06
C PHE A 49 -11.68 -21.17 4.35
N GLY A 50 -11.31 -21.69 5.53
CA GLY A 50 -9.93 -21.77 6.00
C GLY A 50 -9.40 -20.46 6.58
N ASP A 51 -8.13 -20.53 6.97
CA ASP A 51 -7.39 -19.46 7.63
C ASP A 51 -6.90 -18.38 6.66
N HIS A 52 -6.67 -18.75 5.39
CA HIS A 52 -6.27 -17.88 4.29
C HIS A 52 -7.27 -17.88 3.13
N MET A 53 -7.56 -16.69 2.62
CA MET A 53 -8.38 -16.43 1.44
C MET A 53 -7.84 -15.17 0.77
N GLY A 54 -8.02 -15.01 -0.54
CA GLY A 54 -7.52 -13.80 -1.19
C GLY A 54 -7.88 -13.68 -2.65
N PHE A 55 -7.38 -12.61 -3.24
CA PHE A 55 -7.58 -12.27 -4.64
C PHE A 55 -6.24 -12.12 -5.33
N VAL A 56 -6.21 -12.50 -6.60
CA VAL A 56 -5.10 -12.28 -7.51
C VAL A 56 -5.54 -11.22 -8.49
N TYR A 57 -4.79 -10.13 -8.54
CA TYR A 57 -4.98 -9.06 -9.50
C TYR A 57 -3.85 -9.06 -10.53
N SER A 58 -4.16 -8.87 -11.80
CA SER A 58 -3.20 -8.67 -12.89
C SER A 58 -3.15 -7.20 -13.31
N ASP A 59 -2.09 -6.88 -14.06
CA ASP A 59 -1.90 -5.57 -14.67
C ASP A 59 -1.90 -4.42 -13.65
N ILE A 60 -1.46 -4.73 -12.42
CA ILE A 60 -1.30 -3.76 -11.36
C ILE A 60 -0.09 -2.89 -11.67
N LEU A 61 -0.24 -1.57 -11.53
CA LEU A 61 0.83 -0.61 -11.71
C LEU A 61 1.90 -0.77 -10.62
N PRO A 62 3.14 -0.30 -10.83
CA PRO A 62 4.13 -0.25 -9.76
C PRO A 62 3.58 0.50 -8.54
N LEU A 63 3.79 -0.05 -7.35
CA LEU A 63 3.35 0.51 -6.08
C LEU A 63 4.56 0.81 -5.19
N ASP A 64 4.52 1.94 -4.50
CA ASP A 64 5.40 2.28 -3.39
C ASP A 64 4.51 2.72 -2.22
N LEU A 65 3.94 1.73 -1.53
CA LEU A 65 3.00 1.95 -0.44
C LEU A 65 3.74 2.16 0.88
N ARG A 66 3.20 3.04 1.71
CA ARG A 66 3.78 3.44 3.00
C ARG A 66 2.76 3.26 4.11
N ALA A 67 3.26 3.28 5.35
CA ALA A 67 2.37 3.36 6.50
C ALA A 67 1.48 4.61 6.41
N GLY A 68 0.18 4.42 6.57
CA GLY A 68 -0.86 5.45 6.41
C GLY A 68 -1.58 5.43 5.05
N ASP A 69 -1.04 4.75 4.03
CA ASP A 69 -1.80 4.48 2.81
C ASP A 69 -2.94 3.50 3.11
N VAL A 70 -3.99 3.49 2.27
CA VAL A 70 -5.18 2.67 2.48
C VAL A 70 -5.41 1.76 1.30
N ILE A 71 -5.68 0.49 1.58
CA ILE A 71 -6.29 -0.44 0.62
C ILE A 71 -7.73 -0.67 1.07
N ALA A 72 -8.68 -0.48 0.17
CA ALA A 72 -10.08 -0.55 0.49
C ALA A 72 -10.84 -1.47 -0.46
N PHE A 73 -11.89 -2.09 0.07
CA PHE A 73 -12.82 -2.96 -0.63
C PHE A 73 -14.23 -2.49 -0.36
N ASP A 74 -15.12 -2.81 -1.28
CA ASP A 74 -16.49 -2.32 -1.24
C ASP A 74 -17.45 -3.43 -0.82
N MET A 75 -18.35 -3.09 0.09
CA MET A 75 -19.47 -3.92 0.48
C MET A 75 -20.81 -3.24 0.16
N ALA A 76 -21.83 -4.06 -0.01
CA ALA A 76 -23.21 -3.62 -0.23
C ALA A 76 -24.15 -4.16 0.84
N ARG A 77 -23.60 -4.66 1.95
CA ARG A 77 -24.31 -5.08 3.16
C ARG A 77 -23.49 -4.78 4.39
N VAL A 78 -24.18 -4.40 5.47
CA VAL A 78 -23.63 -4.41 6.82
C VAL A 78 -23.48 -5.86 7.26
N ASN A 79 -22.26 -6.24 7.64
CA ASN A 79 -21.97 -7.53 8.26
C ASN A 79 -22.54 -7.57 9.68
N ASP A 80 -23.07 -8.72 10.09
CA ASP A 80 -23.63 -8.88 11.43
C ASP A 80 -22.53 -9.07 12.51
N MET A 81 -21.29 -9.31 12.08
CA MET A 81 -20.11 -9.38 12.92
C MET A 81 -18.95 -8.50 12.40
N PRO A 82 -18.08 -8.01 13.30
CA PRO A 82 -16.87 -7.30 12.91
C PRO A 82 -15.96 -8.10 11.99
N ILE A 83 -15.51 -7.47 10.91
CA ILE A 83 -14.43 -7.96 10.06
C ILE A 83 -13.13 -7.80 10.84
N ASP A 84 -12.47 -8.92 11.19
CA ASP A 84 -11.16 -8.97 11.86
C ASP A 84 -10.18 -9.84 11.05
N LEU A 85 -9.46 -9.19 10.13
CA LEU A 85 -8.55 -9.80 9.17
C LEU A 85 -7.17 -9.15 9.22
N ILE A 86 -6.14 -9.95 8.95
CA ILE A 86 -4.79 -9.49 8.59
C ILE A 86 -4.71 -9.40 7.08
N LEU A 87 -4.20 -8.30 6.56
CA LEU A 87 -3.94 -8.10 5.13
C LEU A 87 -2.45 -8.29 4.85
N SER A 88 -2.13 -9.15 3.90
CA SER A 88 -0.78 -9.32 3.36
C SER A 88 -0.77 -9.12 1.85
N LEU A 89 0.30 -8.52 1.34
CA LEU A 89 0.51 -8.27 -0.08
C LEU A 89 1.75 -9.01 -0.55
N GLY A 90 1.73 -9.47 -1.79
CA GLY A 90 2.86 -10.20 -2.34
C GLY A 90 2.72 -10.56 -3.80
N SER A 91 3.73 -11.27 -4.30
CA SER A 91 3.76 -11.85 -5.64
C SER A 91 4.51 -13.18 -5.56
N GLY A 92 3.97 -14.24 -6.15
CA GLY A 92 4.53 -15.59 -5.99
C GLY A 92 4.39 -16.08 -4.55
N ASP A 93 5.52 -16.39 -3.90
CA ASP A 93 5.57 -16.93 -2.53
C ASP A 93 6.00 -15.90 -1.46
N ASP A 94 6.34 -14.67 -1.87
CA ASP A 94 6.87 -13.62 -0.98
C ASP A 94 5.76 -12.66 -0.52
N PHE A 95 5.42 -12.70 0.78
CA PHE A 95 4.34 -11.91 1.38
C PHE A 95 4.83 -11.01 2.52
N VAL A 96 4.27 -9.81 2.54
CA VAL A 96 4.44 -8.84 3.63
C VAL A 96 3.08 -8.59 4.24
N THR A 97 2.95 -8.81 5.55
CA THR A 97 1.80 -8.30 6.30
C THR A 97 1.87 -6.78 6.35
N VAL A 98 0.89 -6.11 5.76
CA VAL A 98 0.91 -4.65 5.63
C VAL A 98 -0.11 -3.97 6.53
N ALA A 99 -1.18 -4.66 6.93
CA ALA A 99 -2.22 -4.09 7.75
C ALA A 99 -2.99 -5.16 8.52
N ARG A 100 -3.77 -4.70 9.48
CA ARG A 100 -4.85 -5.46 10.12
C ARG A 100 -6.07 -4.55 10.17
N THR A 101 -7.27 -5.10 9.99
CA THR A 101 -8.50 -4.33 10.20
C THR A 101 -8.57 -3.82 11.64
N ASP A 102 -9.04 -2.60 11.79
CA ASP A 102 -9.49 -2.13 13.11
C ASP A 102 -10.71 -2.95 13.55
N LYS A 103 -10.81 -3.22 14.86
CA LYS A 103 -11.98 -3.90 15.40
C LYS A 103 -13.23 -3.08 15.10
N GLY A 104 -14.22 -3.69 14.46
CA GLY A 104 -15.56 -3.11 14.30
C GLY A 104 -15.90 -2.59 12.90
N ILE A 105 -15.10 -2.88 11.88
CA ILE A 105 -15.54 -2.66 10.49
C ILE A 105 -16.66 -3.67 10.20
N LEU A 106 -17.83 -3.15 9.83
CA LEU A 106 -18.98 -3.97 9.43
C LEU A 106 -19.33 -3.80 7.95
N GLY A 107 -18.73 -2.82 7.28
CA GLY A 107 -19.23 -2.33 6.00
C GLY A 107 -20.59 -1.63 6.12
N ASP A 108 -21.18 -1.28 4.97
CA ASP A 108 -22.42 -0.56 4.81
C ASP A 108 -23.18 -1.01 3.53
N THR A 109 -24.11 -0.21 3.03
CA THR A 109 -24.99 -0.57 1.89
C THR A 109 -24.76 0.30 0.67
N VAL A 110 -23.73 1.14 0.69
CA VAL A 110 -23.45 2.17 -0.30
C VAL A 110 -22.33 1.69 -1.19
N ILE A 111 -22.73 1.04 -2.28
CA ILE A 111 -21.85 0.67 -3.38
C ILE A 111 -20.98 1.85 -3.86
N GLY A 112 -19.69 1.59 -4.06
CA GLY A 112 -18.69 2.48 -4.62
C GLY A 112 -18.01 3.40 -3.61
N ASN A 113 -18.29 3.24 -2.31
CA ASN A 113 -17.68 4.05 -1.26
C ASN A 113 -16.45 3.39 -0.61
N TYR A 114 -16.21 2.09 -0.85
CA TYR A 114 -15.05 1.33 -0.38
C TYR A 114 -14.88 1.41 1.15
N ASP A 115 -15.92 0.98 1.84
CA ASP A 115 -16.14 1.01 3.28
C ASP A 115 -15.28 0.03 4.10
N VAL A 116 -14.76 -1.04 3.50
CA VAL A 116 -13.85 -1.97 4.18
C VAL A 116 -12.40 -1.53 3.94
N THR A 117 -11.87 -0.74 4.87
CA THR A 117 -10.54 -0.12 4.75
C THR A 117 -9.47 -0.82 5.58
N PHE A 118 -8.28 -0.98 4.99
CA PHE A 118 -7.07 -1.42 5.65
C PHE A 118 -6.03 -0.29 5.58
N THR A 119 -5.79 0.37 6.71
CA THR A 119 -4.71 1.36 6.80
C THR A 119 -3.39 0.63 7.02
N LEU A 120 -2.44 0.87 6.13
CA LEU A 120 -1.14 0.22 6.17
C LEU A 120 -0.34 0.67 7.39
N THR A 121 0.25 -0.29 8.09
CA THR A 121 1.20 -0.05 9.19
C THR A 121 2.64 -0.31 8.76
N GLU A 122 2.84 -1.05 7.68
CA GLU A 122 4.14 -1.36 7.10
C GLU A 122 4.22 -0.85 5.65
N SER A 123 5.44 -0.64 5.17
CA SER A 123 5.67 -0.24 3.77
C SER A 123 5.73 -1.46 2.85
N PHE A 124 5.33 -1.29 1.59
CA PHE A 124 5.34 -2.33 0.57
C PHE A 124 5.69 -1.76 -0.79
N SER A 125 6.72 -2.32 -1.43
CA SER A 125 7.13 -1.92 -2.78
C SER A 125 6.87 -3.06 -3.76
N PHE A 126 6.26 -2.73 -4.89
CA PHE A 126 5.87 -3.69 -5.92
C PHE A 126 6.19 -3.13 -7.29
N ALA A 127 6.83 -3.93 -8.13
CA ALA A 127 7.27 -3.49 -9.47
C ALA A 127 6.14 -3.44 -10.51
N GLY A 128 4.94 -3.93 -10.17
CA GLY A 128 3.82 -4.08 -11.08
C GLY A 128 3.67 -5.51 -11.61
N GLY A 129 2.51 -5.80 -12.21
CA GLY A 129 2.17 -7.12 -12.74
C GLY A 129 1.10 -7.84 -11.92
N GLU A 130 1.37 -9.07 -11.52
CA GLU A 130 0.45 -9.87 -10.71
C GLU A 130 0.65 -9.58 -9.21
N LEU A 131 -0.37 -9.03 -8.57
CA LEU A 131 -0.41 -8.78 -7.13
C LEU A 131 -1.38 -9.75 -6.47
N ILE A 132 -0.91 -10.43 -5.43
CA ILE A 132 -1.75 -11.23 -4.56
C ILE A 132 -2.08 -10.42 -3.31
N VAL A 133 -3.37 -10.36 -3.01
CA VAL A 133 -3.94 -9.74 -1.82
C VAL A 133 -4.51 -10.86 -0.93
N ASP A 134 -3.79 -11.18 0.14
CA ASP A 134 -4.12 -12.25 1.08
C ASP A 134 -4.78 -11.71 2.34
N PHE A 135 -5.81 -12.40 2.80
CA PHE A 135 -6.49 -12.17 4.05
C PHE A 135 -6.35 -13.37 4.95
N ALA A 136 -5.76 -13.16 6.12
CA ALA A 136 -5.66 -14.16 7.16
C ALA A 136 -6.61 -13.85 8.32
N THR A 137 -7.35 -14.86 8.76
CA THR A 137 -8.27 -14.72 9.90
C THR A 137 -7.50 -14.61 11.21
N THR A 138 -7.94 -13.74 12.12
CA THR A 138 -7.17 -13.45 13.34
C THR A 138 -7.69 -14.15 14.59
N ALA A 139 -8.94 -14.61 14.55
CA ALA A 139 -9.56 -15.49 15.54
C ALA A 139 -10.73 -16.25 14.90
N LEU A 140 -10.60 -17.57 14.74
CA LEU A 140 -11.63 -18.45 14.16
C LEU A 140 -12.88 -18.64 15.06
N SER A 141 -12.99 -17.90 16.17
CA SER A 141 -13.89 -18.26 17.28
C SER A 141 -15.29 -17.67 17.22
N ALA A 142 -15.56 -16.73 16.32
CA ALA A 142 -16.92 -16.27 16.05
C ALA A 142 -17.32 -16.82 14.69
N THR A 143 -18.03 -17.95 14.69
CA THR A 143 -18.55 -18.52 13.46
C THR A 143 -19.71 -17.65 13.00
N ASP A 144 -19.48 -16.84 11.98
CA ASP A 144 -20.56 -16.24 11.20
C ASP A 144 -21.31 -17.39 10.53
N THR A 145 -22.58 -17.59 10.87
CA THR A 145 -23.40 -18.65 10.28
C THR A 145 -24.34 -18.16 9.20
N ASN A 146 -24.46 -16.84 9.02
CA ASN A 146 -25.45 -16.24 8.13
C ASN A 146 -24.85 -15.99 6.73
N TYR A 147 -23.52 -15.93 6.62
CA TYR A 147 -22.79 -15.89 5.35
C TYR A 147 -23.29 -14.79 4.43
N GLU A 148 -23.48 -13.60 4.98
CA GLU A 148 -23.99 -12.46 4.27
C GLU A 148 -23.18 -12.25 3.00
N ALA A 149 -23.85 -12.36 1.86
CA ALA A 149 -23.26 -12.01 0.59
C ALA A 149 -23.16 -10.48 0.52
N GLY A 150 -22.08 -9.92 1.05
CA GLY A 150 -21.86 -8.48 1.13
C GLY A 150 -20.81 -7.93 0.17
N LEU A 151 -19.89 -8.77 -0.32
CA LEU A 151 -18.80 -8.33 -1.20
C LEU A 151 -19.35 -7.78 -2.51
N VAL A 152 -18.90 -6.57 -2.86
CA VAL A 152 -19.07 -5.98 -4.18
C VAL A 152 -17.92 -6.44 -5.07
N GLY A 153 -18.26 -7.09 -6.17
CA GLY A 153 -17.29 -7.59 -7.11
C GLY A 153 -17.91 -7.95 -8.44
N SER A 154 -17.09 -8.46 -9.35
CA SER A 154 -17.51 -8.85 -10.68
C SER A 154 -16.70 -10.03 -11.19
N ALA A 155 -17.39 -10.98 -11.85
CA ALA A 155 -16.72 -12.01 -12.64
C ALA A 155 -15.99 -11.43 -13.87
N SER A 156 -16.27 -10.17 -14.21
CA SER A 156 -15.69 -9.44 -15.33
C SER A 156 -14.78 -8.28 -14.87
N ASN A 157 -14.26 -8.31 -13.64
CA ASN A 157 -13.21 -7.36 -13.27
C ASN A 157 -11.96 -7.63 -14.13
N PRO A 158 -11.49 -6.66 -14.95
CA PRO A 158 -10.37 -6.88 -15.86
C PRO A 158 -9.03 -7.00 -15.11
N HIS A 159 -8.97 -6.53 -13.86
CA HIS A 159 -7.79 -6.59 -13.02
C HIS A 159 -7.85 -7.79 -12.07
N ALA A 160 -8.97 -8.05 -11.43
CA ALA A 160 -9.09 -9.14 -10.49
C ALA A 160 -9.37 -10.45 -11.26
N VAL A 161 -8.32 -11.25 -11.47
CA VAL A 161 -8.36 -12.43 -12.36
C VAL A 161 -8.79 -13.70 -11.64
N ARG A 162 -8.62 -13.76 -10.33
CA ARG A 162 -8.93 -14.96 -9.55
C ARG A 162 -9.12 -14.67 -8.08
N ARG A 163 -9.87 -15.53 -7.42
CA ARG A 163 -9.95 -15.64 -5.97
C ARG A 163 -9.53 -17.04 -5.53
N TYR A 164 -8.83 -17.16 -4.42
CA TYR A 164 -8.54 -18.44 -3.76
C TYR A 164 -9.11 -18.44 -2.33
N PHE A 165 -9.40 -19.64 -1.83
CA PHE A 165 -10.07 -19.85 -0.55
C PHE A 165 -9.80 -21.28 -0.04
N SER A 166 -10.46 -21.70 1.04
CA SER A 166 -10.26 -23.00 1.71
C SER A 166 -8.88 -23.16 2.38
N GLY A 167 -8.31 -22.06 2.89
CA GLY A 167 -7.01 -22.07 3.58
C GLY A 167 -5.82 -22.22 2.63
N MET A 168 -6.08 -22.07 1.33
CA MET A 168 -5.01 -22.03 0.34
C MET A 168 -4.16 -20.79 0.58
N ARG A 169 -2.85 -20.99 0.49
CA ARG A 169 -1.88 -19.90 0.55
C ARG A 169 -1.72 -19.30 -0.85
N PRO A 170 -1.24 -18.06 -0.95
CA PRO A 170 -0.77 -17.55 -2.22
C PRO A 170 0.14 -18.54 -2.97
N GLY A 171 -0.06 -18.66 -4.28
CA GLY A 171 0.62 -19.65 -5.12
C GLY A 171 -0.07 -21.02 -5.17
N ASP A 172 -0.88 -21.39 -4.16
CA ASP A 172 -1.74 -22.57 -4.20
C ASP A 172 -3.15 -22.20 -4.71
N MET A 173 -3.42 -22.52 -5.96
CA MET A 173 -4.70 -22.20 -6.61
C MET A 173 -5.61 -23.42 -6.73
N THR A 174 -5.39 -24.48 -5.94
CA THR A 174 -6.20 -25.72 -6.03
C THR A 174 -7.67 -25.50 -5.68
N HIS A 175 -7.97 -24.57 -4.78
CA HIS A 175 -9.33 -24.10 -4.50
C HIS A 175 -9.47 -22.63 -4.89
N SER A 176 -9.78 -22.41 -6.16
CA SER A 176 -9.91 -21.07 -6.72
C SER A 176 -11.04 -20.99 -7.76
N ASP A 177 -11.56 -19.79 -7.96
CA ASP A 177 -12.54 -19.46 -9.01
C ASP A 177 -12.36 -18.02 -9.51
N THR A 178 -13.17 -17.63 -10.50
CA THR A 178 -13.19 -16.27 -11.07
C THR A 178 -14.55 -15.60 -10.90
N ALA A 179 -15.40 -16.13 -10.02
CA ALA A 179 -16.81 -15.78 -10.04
C ALA A 179 -17.08 -14.51 -9.22
N ALA A 180 -16.37 -14.34 -8.11
CA ALA A 180 -16.60 -13.23 -7.19
C ALA A 180 -15.29 -12.50 -6.87
N ASN A 181 -14.67 -11.91 -7.90
CA ASN A 181 -13.43 -11.15 -7.74
C ASN A 181 -13.76 -9.73 -7.25
N ALA A 182 -13.12 -9.32 -6.15
CA ALA A 182 -13.41 -8.06 -5.47
C ALA A 182 -12.97 -6.85 -6.31
N ASN A 183 -13.70 -5.75 -6.17
CA ASN A 183 -13.19 -4.43 -6.54
C ASN A 183 -12.23 -3.96 -5.43
N MET A 184 -11.10 -3.37 -5.82
CA MET A 184 -10.10 -2.84 -4.90
C MET A 184 -9.82 -1.37 -5.21
N ARG A 185 -9.68 -0.55 -4.17
CA ARG A 185 -9.16 0.82 -4.24
C ARG A 185 -7.85 0.90 -3.48
N ILE A 186 -6.90 1.64 -4.03
CA ILE A 186 -5.66 2.00 -3.34
C ILE A 186 -5.61 3.53 -3.25
N ASP A 187 -5.56 4.03 -2.02
CA ASP A 187 -5.40 5.44 -1.69
C ASP A 187 -4.01 5.66 -1.10
N GLN A 188 -3.12 6.25 -1.90
CA GLN A 188 -1.80 6.68 -1.45
C GLN A 188 -1.90 8.07 -0.84
N ALA A 189 -1.51 8.19 0.42
CA ALA A 189 -1.44 9.47 1.09
C ALA A 189 -0.42 10.36 0.38
N ALA A 190 -0.68 11.67 0.37
CA ALA A 190 0.35 12.61 -0.02
C ALA A 190 1.58 12.36 0.88
N PRO A 191 2.81 12.38 0.35
CA PRO A 191 4.01 12.37 1.16
C PRO A 191 3.82 13.45 2.22
N LEU A 192 3.97 13.06 3.50
CA LEU A 192 4.02 14.04 4.58
C LEU A 192 4.99 15.10 4.11
N ALA A 193 4.48 16.32 3.89
CA ALA A 193 5.31 17.43 3.44
C ALA A 193 6.42 17.51 4.47
N GLY A 194 7.60 17.01 4.11
CA GLY A 194 8.68 16.84 5.05
C GLY A 194 8.83 18.18 5.73
N ILE A 195 8.74 18.20 7.08
CA ILE A 195 8.83 19.43 7.85
C ILE A 195 10.01 20.18 7.25
N ALA A 196 9.72 21.22 6.47
CA ALA A 196 10.78 21.93 5.77
C ALA A 196 11.74 22.33 6.88
N PRO A 197 13.04 21.98 6.80
CA PRO A 197 13.96 22.30 7.87
C PRO A 197 13.76 23.77 8.16
N VAL A 198 13.28 24.07 9.38
CA VAL A 198 12.96 25.45 9.77
C VAL A 198 14.21 26.24 9.44
N PRO A 199 14.16 27.21 8.50
CA PRO A 199 15.34 27.94 8.13
C PRO A 199 15.90 28.51 9.42
N LEU A 200 17.10 28.06 9.80
CA LEU A 200 17.78 28.60 10.96
C LEU A 200 17.74 30.12 10.80
N PRO A 201 17.22 30.87 11.78
CA PRO A 201 17.22 32.32 11.67
C PRO A 201 18.64 32.74 11.34
N ALA A 202 18.80 33.57 10.32
CA ALA A 202 20.09 33.96 9.72
C ALA A 202 21.07 34.63 10.72
N GLY A 203 20.76 34.69 12.01
CA GLY A 203 21.57 35.23 13.08
C GLY A 203 22.42 34.23 13.88
N LEU A 204 22.26 32.90 13.73
CA LEU A 204 23.02 31.96 14.58
C LEU A 204 24.52 31.75 14.28
N PRO A 205 25.10 32.03 13.09
CA PRO A 205 26.56 31.96 12.93
C PRO A 205 27.31 33.15 13.57
N LEU A 206 26.62 34.22 14.00
CA LEU A 206 27.28 35.39 14.62
C LEU A 206 27.65 35.22 16.09
N LEU A 207 27.09 34.22 16.80
CA LEU A 207 27.43 33.97 18.21
C LEU A 207 28.65 33.04 18.39
N GLY A 208 28.97 32.21 17.39
CA GLY A 208 30.16 31.35 17.42
C GLY A 208 31.49 32.08 17.19
N GLY A 209 31.48 33.16 16.40
CA GLY A 209 32.67 33.96 16.08
C GLY A 209 33.06 34.98 17.16
N GLY A 210 32.10 35.44 17.98
CA GLY A 210 32.34 36.48 19.00
C GLY A 210 33.13 35.99 20.23
N LEU A 211 33.00 34.71 20.60
CA LEU A 211 33.66 34.16 21.79
C LEU A 211 35.16 33.85 21.58
N PHE A 212 35.60 33.63 20.33
CA PHE A 212 37.03 33.45 20.01
C PHE A 212 37.80 34.78 19.88
N ALA A 213 37.13 35.89 19.53
CA ALA A 213 37.78 37.20 19.45
C ALA A 213 38.12 37.80 20.82
N LEU A 214 37.29 37.54 21.85
CA LEU A 214 37.50 38.03 23.21
C LEU A 214 38.61 37.30 23.99
N SER A 215 38.93 36.06 23.62
CA SER A 215 40.00 35.29 24.25
C SER A 215 41.39 35.64 23.70
N PHE A 216 41.50 36.16 22.48
CA PHE A 216 42.78 36.63 21.92
C PHE A 216 43.19 38.02 22.45
N LEU A 217 42.24 38.94 22.67
CA LEU A 217 42.55 40.29 23.16
C LEU A 217 42.99 40.31 24.63
N ARG A 218 42.53 39.37 25.48
CA ARG A 218 43.01 39.27 26.88
C ARG A 218 44.45 38.76 27.01
N ARG A 219 45.00 38.10 25.99
CA ARG A 219 46.38 37.55 26.02
C ARG A 219 47.45 38.58 25.66
N LEU A 220 47.09 39.64 24.94
CA LEU A 220 47.99 40.73 24.57
C LEU A 220 48.15 41.81 25.67
N ALA A 221 47.18 41.96 26.57
CA ALA A 221 47.21 42.96 27.66
C ALA A 221 48.01 42.54 28.92
N ARG A 222 48.64 41.35 28.94
CA ARG A 222 49.45 40.86 30.08
C ARG A 222 50.96 40.82 29.82
N ARG A 223 51.45 41.47 28.76
CA ARG A 223 52.87 41.54 28.40
C ARG A 223 53.41 42.97 28.21
N GLY A 224 52.78 43.95 28.84
CA GLY A 224 53.30 45.32 28.98
C GLY A 224 53.64 45.61 30.43
#